data_AF-A0A7S3MD00-F1
#
_entry.id   AF-A0A7S3MD00-F1
#
_cell.length_a   1.000
_cell.length_b   1.000
_cell.length_c   1.000
_cell.angle_alpha   90.00
_cell.angle_beta   90.00
_cell.angle_gamma   90.00
#
_symmetry.space_group_name_H-M   'P 1'
#
loop_
_entity.id
_entity.type
_entity.pdbx_description
1 polymer ?
#
loop_
_entity_poly.entity_id
_entity_poly.type
_entity_poly.pdbx_seq_one_letter_code
_entity_poly.pdbx_strand_id
1 'polypeptide(L)'
;MFRRTALVSLPVIAGAFSFQHRTFNAEKWPFDPKGLPTTFSSTVAKVPTAVNQLNLAGVGMRRKNFYIAEVDVYLVGINLSNKALKRAQEWSATRKAEITLVDYLTQDSAGKKVPTDVAISATLRFCRTITRDQFLGAFDDSFKG
;
A
#
# COMPACT_ATOMS: atom_id res chain seq x y z
N MET A 1 -2.89 19.69 -52.58
CA MET A 1 -2.27 20.64 -51.62
C MET A 1 -3.36 21.15 -50.68
N PHE A 2 -3.04 21.38 -49.41
CA PHE A 2 -3.88 21.74 -48.27
C PHE A 2 -4.54 20.60 -47.46
N ARG A 3 -3.82 20.26 -46.38
CA ARG A 3 -4.20 19.42 -45.23
C ARG A 3 -5.05 20.24 -44.26
N ARG A 4 -6.11 19.66 -43.68
CA ARG A 4 -6.76 20.17 -42.46
C ARG A 4 -6.23 19.38 -41.28
N THR A 5 -5.46 20.04 -40.42
CA THR A 5 -4.96 19.50 -39.15
C THR A 5 -5.92 19.95 -38.05
N ALA A 6 -6.58 19.02 -37.37
CA ALA A 6 -7.38 19.32 -36.19
C ALA A 6 -6.44 19.51 -34.98
N LEU A 7 -6.52 20.69 -34.35
CA LEU A 7 -5.88 20.99 -33.07
C LEU A 7 -6.78 20.46 -31.95
N VAL A 8 -6.29 19.45 -31.20
CA VAL A 8 -6.91 19.00 -29.95
C VAL A 8 -6.22 19.74 -28.80
N SER A 9 -6.96 20.64 -28.14
CA SER A 9 -6.49 21.32 -26.93
C SER A 9 -6.69 20.42 -25.70
N LEU A 10 -5.61 20.07 -25.02
CA LEU A 10 -5.64 19.46 -23.69
C LEU A 10 -5.77 20.54 -22.61
N PRO A 11 -6.63 20.38 -21.58
CA PRO A 11 -6.62 21.27 -20.43
C PRO A 11 -5.42 20.97 -19.52
N VAL A 12 -4.59 22.00 -19.29
CA VAL A 12 -3.53 22.02 -18.29
C VAL A 12 -4.16 22.15 -16.90
N ILE A 13 -4.15 21.09 -16.11
CA ILE A 13 -4.49 21.16 -14.67
C ILE A 13 -3.19 21.41 -13.91
N ALA A 14 -3.01 22.65 -13.45
CA ALA A 14 -1.97 23.05 -12.53
C ALA A 14 -2.28 22.50 -11.12
N GLY A 15 -1.78 21.29 -10.82
CA GLY A 15 -1.71 20.77 -9.46
C GLY A 15 -0.41 21.21 -8.82
N ALA A 16 -0.47 22.03 -7.78
CA ALA A 16 0.68 22.44 -7.00
C ALA A 16 1.32 21.22 -6.31
N PHE A 17 2.37 20.66 -6.91
CA PHE A 17 3.29 19.76 -6.24
C PHE A 17 4.20 20.62 -5.35
N SER A 18 4.01 20.53 -4.04
CA SER A 18 5.00 21.03 -3.09
C SER A 18 6.18 20.07 -3.10
N PHE A 19 7.12 20.28 -4.03
CA PHE A 19 8.43 19.67 -3.97
C PHE A 19 9.16 20.29 -2.78
N GLN A 20 9.50 19.48 -1.79
CA GLN A 20 10.56 19.86 -0.85
C GLN A 20 11.80 20.18 -1.69
N HIS A 21 12.19 21.45 -1.67
CA HIS A 21 13.38 21.95 -2.33
C HIS A 21 14.60 21.36 -1.61
N ARG A 22 14.99 20.12 -1.96
CA ARG A 22 16.35 19.65 -1.69
C ARG A 22 17.26 20.47 -2.59
N THR A 23 17.80 21.55 -2.06
CA THR A 23 18.92 22.26 -2.68
C THR A 23 20.04 21.24 -2.90
N PHE A 24 20.30 20.96 -4.17
CA PHE A 24 21.43 20.15 -4.59
C PHE A 24 22.68 20.96 -4.31
N ASN A 25 23.37 20.63 -3.21
CA ASN A 25 24.55 21.35 -2.78
C ASN A 25 25.73 20.93 -3.68
N ALA A 26 25.90 21.62 -4.80
CA ALA A 26 26.88 21.28 -5.84
C ALA A 26 28.35 21.59 -5.45
N GLU A 27 28.58 22.25 -4.30
CA GLU A 27 29.93 22.67 -3.87
C GLU A 27 30.86 21.53 -3.41
N LYS A 28 30.39 20.29 -3.32
CA LYS A 28 31.20 19.13 -2.90
C LYS A 28 31.28 18.02 -3.95
N TRP A 29 31.25 18.36 -5.23
CA TRP A 29 31.55 17.38 -6.27
C TRP A 29 33.06 17.39 -6.59
N PRO A 30 33.84 16.38 -6.18
CA PRO A 30 35.19 16.22 -6.68
C PRO A 30 35.09 15.77 -8.13
N PHE A 31 35.23 16.68 -9.09
CA PHE A 31 35.54 16.30 -10.45
C PHE A 31 36.97 15.74 -10.46
N ASP A 32 37.08 14.41 -10.33
CA ASP A 32 38.34 13.70 -10.55
C ASP A 32 38.64 13.71 -12.07
N PRO A 33 39.80 14.20 -12.51
CA PRO A 33 40.19 14.21 -13.93
C PRO A 33 40.27 12.80 -14.56
N LYS A 34 40.17 11.73 -13.78
CA LYS A 34 40.13 10.33 -14.26
C LYS A 34 38.76 9.86 -14.76
N GLY A 35 37.75 10.73 -14.80
CA GLY A 35 36.43 10.45 -15.35
C GLY A 35 35.37 10.17 -14.28
N LEU A 36 34.12 10.02 -14.74
CA LEU A 36 32.96 9.78 -13.88
C LEU A 36 33.15 8.49 -13.07
N PRO A 37 32.98 8.50 -11.74
CA PRO A 37 33.12 7.30 -10.91
C PRO A 37 32.12 6.23 -11.38
N THR A 38 32.65 5.10 -11.86
CA THR A 38 31.86 3.97 -12.38
C THR A 38 31.19 3.13 -11.29
N THR A 39 31.50 3.40 -10.02
CA THR A 39 30.88 2.74 -8.87
C THR A 39 30.18 3.77 -7.99
N PHE A 40 28.90 3.97 -8.26
CA PHE A 40 27.99 4.65 -7.35
C PHE A 40 27.66 3.69 -6.20
N SER A 41 28.35 3.81 -5.07
CA SER A 41 27.91 3.18 -3.83
C SER A 41 26.85 4.08 -3.21
N SER A 42 25.59 3.90 -3.62
CA SER A 42 24.48 4.49 -2.89
C SER A 42 24.38 3.76 -1.55
N THR A 43 24.86 4.37 -0.48
CA THR A 43 24.47 3.99 0.88
C THR A 43 22.99 4.28 1.02
N VAL A 44 22.16 3.27 0.67
CA VAL A 44 20.74 3.29 0.98
C VAL A 44 20.66 3.41 2.49
N ALA A 45 20.23 4.59 2.96
CA ALA A 45 19.92 4.81 4.37
C ALA A 45 19.04 3.64 4.82
N LYS A 46 19.53 2.86 5.80
CA LYS A 46 18.91 1.64 6.35
C LYS A 46 17.41 1.64 6.06
N VAL A 47 16.96 0.75 5.17
CA VAL A 47 15.52 0.46 5.04
C VAL A 47 15.05 0.20 6.47
N PRO A 48 14.04 0.93 6.99
CA PRO A 48 13.56 0.70 8.34
C PRO A 48 13.14 -0.77 8.42
N THR A 49 13.98 -1.58 9.06
CA THR A 49 13.70 -3.00 9.24
C THR A 49 12.44 -3.04 10.08
N ALA A 50 11.33 -3.52 9.50
CA ALA A 50 10.11 -3.72 10.24
C ALA A 50 10.47 -4.51 11.51
N VAL A 51 10.17 -3.94 12.68
CA VAL A 51 10.58 -4.48 13.98
C VAL A 51 10.06 -5.90 14.16
N ASN A 52 8.98 -6.25 13.44
CA ASN A 52 8.40 -7.59 13.45
C ASN A 52 8.22 -8.12 12.02
N GLN A 53 8.63 -9.37 11.83
CA GLN A 53 8.38 -10.13 10.61
C GLN A 53 6.89 -10.45 10.52
N LEU A 54 6.31 -10.17 9.35
CA LEU A 54 4.93 -10.52 9.01
C LEU A 54 4.95 -11.80 8.17
N ASN A 55 4.12 -12.77 8.56
CA ASN A 55 3.95 -14.02 7.85
C ASN A 55 2.63 -13.99 7.08
N LEU A 56 2.64 -14.51 5.86
CA LEU A 56 1.43 -14.67 5.06
C LEU A 56 0.51 -15.69 5.74
N ALA A 57 -0.65 -15.24 6.20
CA ALA A 57 -1.63 -16.08 6.87
C ALA A 57 -2.69 -16.61 5.90
N GLY A 58 -2.99 -15.87 4.83
CA GLY A 58 -3.95 -16.30 3.82
C GLY A 58 -4.00 -15.38 2.61
N VAL A 59 -4.52 -15.91 1.51
CA VAL A 59 -4.75 -15.17 0.28
C VAL A 59 -6.19 -15.42 -0.16
N GLY A 60 -6.85 -14.38 -0.70
CA GLY A 60 -8.18 -14.46 -1.27
C GLY A 60 -8.33 -13.55 -2.48
N MET A 61 -9.46 -13.68 -3.18
CA MET A 61 -9.86 -12.77 -4.25
C MET A 61 -11.17 -12.09 -3.92
N ARG A 62 -11.26 -10.81 -4.24
CA ARG A 62 -12.52 -10.07 -4.23
C ARG A 62 -13.07 -9.97 -5.65
N ARG A 63 -14.30 -10.47 -5.80
CA ARG A 63 -15.10 -10.35 -7.01
C ARG A 63 -16.21 -9.32 -6.84
N LYS A 64 -16.61 -8.70 -7.96
CA LYS A 64 -17.77 -7.80 -8.02
C LYS A 64 -18.59 -8.11 -9.27
N ASN A 65 -19.91 -8.19 -9.09
CA ASN A 65 -20.85 -8.40 -10.18
C ASN A 65 -21.08 -7.08 -10.93
N PHE A 66 -20.76 -7.06 -12.23
CA PHE A 66 -21.04 -5.94 -13.13
C PHE A 66 -22.24 -6.26 -14.02
N TYR A 67 -23.36 -6.61 -13.40
CA TYR A 67 -24.67 -6.97 -14.00
C TYR A 67 -24.69 -8.24 -14.87
N ILE A 68 -23.73 -8.40 -15.77
CA ILE A 68 -23.70 -9.49 -16.77
C ILE A 68 -22.72 -10.59 -16.37
N ALA A 69 -21.59 -10.20 -15.77
CA ALA A 69 -20.56 -11.14 -15.35
C ALA A 69 -19.96 -10.76 -13.99
N GLU A 70 -19.56 -11.78 -13.25
CA GLU A 70 -18.72 -11.65 -12.07
C GLU A 70 -17.28 -11.40 -12.52
N VAL A 71 -16.67 -10.31 -12.03
CA VAL A 71 -15.30 -9.93 -12.42
C VAL A 71 -14.42 -9.87 -11.19
N ASP A 72 -13.23 -10.45 -11.30
CA ASP A 72 -12.16 -10.35 -10.31
C ASP A 72 -11.63 -8.90 -10.26
N VAL A 73 -11.63 -8.31 -9.06
CA VAL A 73 -11.22 -6.91 -8.85
C VAL A 73 -9.79 -6.86 -8.31
N TYR A 74 -9.52 -7.61 -7.24
CA TYR A 74 -8.20 -7.68 -6.63
C TYR A 74 -7.97 -8.99 -5.87
N LEU A 75 -6.70 -9.38 -5.80
CA LEU A 75 -6.16 -10.35 -4.85
C LEU A 75 -5.83 -9.64 -3.54
N VAL A 76 -6.17 -10.25 -2.41
CA VAL A 76 -5.81 -9.79 -1.08
C VAL A 76 -4.97 -10.84 -0.39
N GLY A 77 -3.79 -10.47 0.09
CA GLY A 77 -2.98 -11.24 1.01
C GLY A 77 -3.09 -10.65 2.41
N ILE A 78 -3.44 -11.45 3.41
CA ILE A 78 -3.43 -11.05 4.81
C ILE A 78 -2.16 -11.58 5.45
N ASN A 79 -1.34 -10.67 5.94
CA ASN A 79 -0.10 -10.96 6.66
C ASN A 79 -0.29 -10.65 8.15
N LEU A 80 0.14 -11.57 8.99
CA LEU A 80 0.03 -11.48 10.45
C LEU A 80 1.41 -11.53 11.09
N SER A 81 1.60 -10.79 12.17
CA SER A 81 2.79 -10.94 13.00
C SER A 81 2.77 -12.27 13.76
N ASN A 82 3.93 -12.74 14.22
CA ASN A 82 4.01 -13.94 15.06
C ASN A 82 3.12 -13.87 16.31
N LYS A 83 2.95 -12.67 16.90
CA LYS A 83 2.07 -12.45 18.06
C LYS A 83 0.60 -12.63 17.67
N ALA A 84 0.19 -12.06 16.54
CA ALA A 84 -1.18 -12.17 16.03
C ALA A 84 -1.51 -13.62 15.62
N LEU A 85 -0.56 -14.36 15.05
CA LEU A 85 -0.73 -15.78 14.73
C LEU A 85 -0.98 -16.65 15.97
N LYS A 86 -0.20 -16.46 17.04
CA LYS A 86 -0.41 -17.18 18.31
C LYS A 86 -1.81 -16.92 18.87
N ARG A 87 -2.26 -15.66 18.83
CA ARG A 87 -3.62 -15.31 19.24
C ARG A 87 -4.69 -15.92 18.37
N ALA A 88 -4.49 -15.97 17.06
CA ALA A 88 -5.44 -16.64 16.16
C ALA A 88 -5.56 -18.14 16.50
N GLN A 89 -4.45 -18.79 16.87
CA GLN A 89 -4.45 -20.17 17.34
C GLN A 89 -5.17 -20.34 18.68
N GLU A 90 -4.90 -19.46 19.65
CA GLU A 90 -5.59 -19.44 20.95
C GLU A 90 -7.10 -19.24 20.79
N TRP A 91 -7.51 -18.31 19.93
CA TRP A 91 -8.89 -18.08 19.57
C TRP A 91 -9.55 -19.33 18.99
N SER A 92 -8.88 -19.99 18.03
CA SER A 92 -9.38 -21.21 17.40
C SER A 92 -9.56 -22.35 18.40
N ALA A 93 -8.73 -22.41 19.44
CA ALA A 93 -8.78 -23.47 20.44
C ALA A 93 -9.85 -23.22 21.52
N THR A 94 -10.06 -21.96 21.93
CA THR A 94 -10.79 -21.67 23.18
C THR A 94 -11.97 -20.70 23.04
N ARG A 95 -11.97 -19.81 22.04
CA ARG A 95 -12.91 -18.67 22.00
C ARG A 95 -13.76 -18.57 20.73
N LYS A 96 -13.69 -19.59 19.87
CA LYS A 96 -14.38 -19.62 18.57
C LYS A 96 -15.91 -19.43 18.68
N ALA A 97 -16.52 -19.88 19.78
CA ALA A 97 -17.96 -19.76 20.01
C ALA A 97 -18.39 -18.42 20.64
N GLU A 98 -17.45 -17.67 21.23
CA GLU A 98 -17.76 -16.49 22.04
C GLU A 98 -17.59 -15.17 21.28
N ILE A 99 -16.57 -15.09 20.42
CA ILE A 99 -16.18 -13.85 19.76
C ILE A 99 -15.67 -14.11 18.35
N THR A 100 -15.86 -13.15 17.44
CA THR A 100 -15.28 -13.24 16.10
C THR A 100 -13.75 -13.13 16.17
N LEU A 101 -13.05 -13.78 15.23
CA LEU A 101 -11.59 -13.68 15.14
C LEU A 101 -11.12 -12.24 14.96
N VAL A 102 -11.87 -11.44 14.19
CA VAL A 102 -11.51 -10.05 13.88
C VAL A 102 -11.53 -9.20 15.16
N ASP A 103 -12.58 -9.34 15.96
CA ASP A 103 -12.68 -8.60 17.22
C ASP A 103 -11.58 -9.06 18.20
N TYR A 104 -11.34 -10.36 18.29
CA TYR A 104 -10.31 -10.91 19.17
C TYR A 104 -8.90 -10.44 18.81
N LEU A 105 -8.59 -10.33 17.51
CA LEU A 105 -7.28 -9.84 17.05
C LEU A 105 -7.12 -8.32 17.19
N THR A 106 -8.21 -7.56 17.16
CA THR A 106 -8.19 -6.09 17.24
C THR A 106 -8.35 -5.53 18.65
N GLN A 107 -8.79 -6.34 19.63
CA GLN A 107 -8.97 -5.98 21.04
C GLN A 107 -7.79 -5.21 21.66
N ASP A 108 -6.57 -5.65 21.40
CA ASP A 108 -5.35 -5.05 21.97
C ASP A 108 -4.99 -3.68 21.38
N SER A 109 -5.59 -3.33 20.25
CA SER A 109 -5.38 -2.07 19.54
C SER A 109 -6.43 -1.03 19.90
N ALA A 110 -7.53 -1.43 20.55
CA ALA A 110 -8.58 -0.55 21.04
C ALA A 110 -8.05 0.30 22.21
N GLY A 111 -7.56 1.50 21.91
CA GLY A 111 -7.12 2.48 22.92
C GLY A 111 -5.72 3.05 22.71
N LYS A 112 -4.91 2.51 21.79
CA LYS A 112 -3.61 3.09 21.44
C LYS A 112 -3.75 4.03 20.25
N LYS A 113 -3.51 5.34 20.46
CA LYS A 113 -3.56 6.39 19.42
C LYS A 113 -2.61 6.14 18.24
N VAL A 114 -1.52 5.41 18.46
CA VAL A 114 -0.58 4.99 17.41
C VAL A 114 -0.12 3.58 17.72
N PRO A 115 -0.40 2.58 16.85
CA PRO A 115 0.18 1.26 16.98
C PRO A 115 1.69 1.36 16.81
N THR A 116 2.46 1.08 17.86
CA THR A 116 3.93 0.96 17.78
C THR A 116 4.38 -0.30 17.05
N ASP A 117 3.48 -1.25 16.83
CA ASP A 117 3.72 -2.53 16.20
C ASP A 117 2.59 -2.88 15.22
N VAL A 118 2.93 -3.36 14.03
CA VAL A 118 1.96 -3.75 13.01
C VAL A 118 1.58 -5.21 13.25
N ALA A 119 0.39 -5.44 13.80
CA ALA A 119 -0.11 -6.80 14.07
C ALA A 119 -0.67 -7.49 12.83
N ILE A 120 -1.36 -6.72 11.97
CA ILE A 120 -2.07 -7.19 10.78
C ILE A 120 -1.75 -6.24 9.64
N SER A 121 -1.43 -6.80 8.47
CA SER A 121 -1.25 -6.04 7.23
C SER A 121 -2.00 -6.72 6.10
N ALA A 122 -2.72 -5.93 5.30
CA ALA A 122 -3.36 -6.41 4.08
C ALA A 122 -2.59 -5.89 2.87
N THR A 123 -2.21 -6.79 1.97
CA THR A 123 -1.60 -6.46 0.68
C THR A 123 -2.61 -6.67 -0.42
N LEU A 124 -2.92 -5.61 -1.16
CA LEU A 124 -3.87 -5.64 -2.27
C LEU A 124 -3.11 -5.63 -3.59
N ARG A 125 -3.46 -6.55 -4.50
CA ARG A 125 -3.00 -6.58 -5.88
C ARG A 125 -4.19 -6.50 -6.81
N PHE A 126 -4.35 -5.37 -7.48
CA PHE A 126 -5.44 -5.16 -8.44
C PHE A 126 -5.20 -5.95 -9.73
N CYS A 127 -6.22 -6.66 -10.18
CA CYS A 127 -6.18 -7.44 -11.44
C CYS A 127 -6.55 -6.59 -12.66
N ARG A 128 -6.93 -5.32 -12.44
CA ARG A 128 -7.37 -4.38 -13.46
C ARG A 128 -7.02 -2.96 -13.05
N THR A 129 -7.05 -2.04 -14.01
CA THR A 129 -6.91 -0.61 -13.73
C THR A 129 -8.12 -0.12 -12.93
N ILE A 130 -7.84 0.49 -11.78
CA ILE A 130 -8.83 1.15 -10.91
C ILE A 130 -8.33 2.56 -10.66
N THR A 131 -9.20 3.55 -10.84
CA THR A 131 -8.84 4.94 -10.53
C THR A 131 -8.87 5.16 -9.02
N ARG A 132 -8.08 6.14 -8.54
CA ARG A 132 -8.04 6.48 -7.12
C ARG A 132 -9.43 6.79 -6.56
N ASP A 133 -10.26 7.50 -7.30
CA ASP A 133 -11.61 7.89 -6.88
C ASP A 133 -12.55 6.68 -6.76
N GLN A 134 -12.44 5.72 -7.69
CA GLN A 134 -13.20 4.47 -7.61
C GLN A 134 -12.80 3.64 -6.39
N PHE A 135 -11.50 3.61 -6.07
CA PHE A 135 -11.02 2.92 -4.88
C PHE A 135 -11.47 3.62 -3.60
N LEU A 136 -11.32 4.93 -3.50
CA LEU A 136 -11.72 5.71 -2.32
C LEU A 136 -13.23 5.68 -2.10
N GLY A 137 -14.04 5.79 -3.16
CA GLY A 137 -15.49 5.66 -3.05
C GLY A 137 -15.91 4.29 -2.52
N ALA A 138 -15.32 3.21 -3.06
CA ALA A 138 -15.59 1.85 -2.58
C ALA A 138 -15.08 1.62 -1.15
N PHE A 139 -13.96 2.26 -0.78
CA PHE A 139 -13.41 2.21 0.57
C PHE A 139 -14.37 2.91 1.54
N ASP A 140 -14.76 4.16 1.29
CA ASP A 140 -15.67 4.92 2.14
C ASP A 140 -17.02 4.20 2.29
N ASP A 141 -17.58 3.66 1.21
CA ASP A 141 -18.84 2.90 1.25
C ASP A 141 -18.74 1.64 2.11
N SER A 142 -17.55 1.02 2.22
CA SER A 142 -17.34 -0.15 3.08
C SER A 142 -17.32 0.16 4.57
N PHE A 143 -17.08 1.42 4.97
CA PHE A 143 -17.08 1.87 6.36
C PHE A 143 -18.34 2.63 6.78
N LYS A 144 -19.24 2.97 5.84
CA LYS A 144 -20.55 3.58 6.12
C LYS A 144 -21.64 2.56 6.48
N GLY A 145 -21.31 1.26 6.40
CA GLY A 145 -22.21 0.16 6.75
C GLY A 145 -22.50 0.07 8.23
#